data_AF-X1A1Z8-F1
#
_entry.id   AF-X1A1Z8-F1
#
_cell.length_a   1.000
_cell.length_b   1.000
_cell.length_c   1.000
_cell.angle_alpha   90.00
_cell.angle_beta   90.00
_cell.angle_gamma   90.00
#
_symmetry.space_group_name_H-M   'P 1'
#
loop_
_entity.id
_entity.type
_entity.pdbx_description
1 polymer ?
#
loop_
_entity_poly.entity_id
_entity_poly.type
_entity_poly.pdbx_seq_one_letter_code
_entity_poly.pdbx_strand_id
1 'polypeptide(L)'
;MKITIVYDNKIVKDLKDLKAGWGFSCFIQTKEKNILFDTGWDGDMLVSNMQLLGLNPQDIDLVVLSHSHWDHCGGLARLLRLNNKLEVYVPKSFSKYLKKEIKKRANIFYEVQGLTKICLGVFTTGEIEGSITTDKTKILIKEQSLIISTIKGFVVITGCAHSGINKILNSANKLGEIHALLGGFHDFDEYNLLKNISLIVPTHCTKNKKKILALFPKNCVEGGVGYQLSV
;
A
#
# COMPACT_ATOMS: atom_id res chain seq x y z
N MET A 1 7.98 -5.51 14.25
CA MET A 1 6.86 -5.09 13.40
C MET A 1 6.57 -6.20 12.39
N LYS A 2 5.33 -6.32 11.90
CA LYS A 2 4.98 -7.33 10.88
C LYS A 2 4.14 -6.72 9.77
N ILE A 3 4.51 -6.97 8.52
CA ILE A 3 3.74 -6.57 7.33
C ILE A 3 3.27 -7.86 6.65
N THR A 4 1.98 -7.94 6.35
CA THR A 4 1.38 -9.08 5.64
C THR A 4 0.61 -8.57 4.44
N ILE A 5 0.92 -9.06 3.23
CA ILE A 5 0.09 -8.76 2.05
C ILE A 5 -1.18 -9.62 2.14
N VAL A 6 -2.34 -8.96 2.18
CA VAL A 6 -3.65 -9.60 2.37
C VAL A 6 -4.52 -9.55 1.12
N TYR A 7 -4.13 -8.73 0.13
CA TYR A 7 -4.79 -8.63 -1.16
C TYR A 7 -3.76 -8.35 -2.25
N ASP A 8 -3.71 -9.21 -3.27
CA ASP A 8 -2.87 -9.06 -4.45
C ASP A 8 -3.40 -9.94 -5.59
N ASN A 9 -2.87 -9.70 -6.78
CA ASN A 9 -3.14 -10.44 -8.01
C ASN A 9 -2.60 -11.89 -7.99
N LYS A 10 -1.73 -12.22 -7.04
CA LYS A 10 -1.15 -13.55 -6.86
C LYS A 10 -1.20 -13.99 -5.41
N ILE A 11 -1.23 -15.29 -5.21
CA ILE A 11 -1.01 -15.93 -3.89
C ILE A 11 0.41 -16.46 -3.87
N VAL A 12 1.13 -16.25 -2.77
CA VAL A 12 2.50 -16.81 -2.59
C VAL A 12 2.61 -17.70 -1.36
N LYS A 13 1.60 -17.72 -0.49
CA LYS A 13 1.52 -18.66 0.63
C LYS A 13 0.63 -19.82 0.25
N ASP A 14 1.15 -21.03 0.38
CA ASP A 14 0.36 -22.25 0.20
C ASP A 14 -0.57 -22.45 1.41
N LEU A 15 -1.74 -21.84 1.32
CA LEU A 15 -2.81 -21.98 2.29
C LEU A 15 -4.13 -22.10 1.53
N LYS A 16 -4.88 -23.16 1.86
CA LYS A 16 -6.16 -23.46 1.23
C LYS A 16 -7.11 -22.27 1.34
N ASP A 17 -7.89 -22.06 0.27
CA ASP A 17 -8.97 -21.07 0.18
C ASP A 17 -8.55 -19.59 0.16
N LEU A 18 -7.24 -19.28 0.20
CA LEU A 18 -6.77 -17.94 -0.15
C LEU A 18 -7.17 -17.58 -1.57
N LYS A 19 -7.54 -16.32 -1.79
CA LYS A 19 -7.97 -15.81 -3.10
C LYS A 19 -7.04 -14.69 -3.56
N ALA A 20 -6.76 -14.69 -4.87
CA ALA A 20 -6.15 -13.57 -5.57
C ALA A 20 -7.24 -12.72 -6.25
N GLY A 21 -7.00 -11.42 -6.34
CA GLY A 21 -7.88 -10.47 -7.03
C GLY A 21 -7.08 -9.28 -7.54
N TRP A 22 -7.57 -8.61 -8.59
CA TRP A 22 -6.90 -7.41 -9.10
C TRP A 22 -7.00 -6.28 -8.07
N GLY A 23 -5.90 -5.96 -7.40
CA GLY A 23 -5.84 -4.89 -6.41
C GLY A 23 -4.67 -5.08 -5.46
N PHE A 24 -4.55 -4.21 -4.48
CA PHE A 24 -3.50 -4.32 -3.47
C PHE A 24 -4.04 -3.99 -2.08
N SER A 25 -3.55 -4.71 -1.07
CA SER A 25 -3.68 -4.34 0.32
C SER A 25 -2.65 -5.08 1.18
N CYS A 26 -2.10 -4.39 2.17
CA CYS A 26 -1.27 -5.02 3.19
C CYS A 26 -1.63 -4.53 4.60
N PHE A 27 -1.53 -5.46 5.55
CA PHE A 27 -1.77 -5.24 6.97
C PHE A 27 -0.45 -5.09 7.70
N ILE A 28 -0.29 -4.00 8.44
CA ILE A 28 0.93 -3.61 9.15
C ILE A 28 0.64 -3.58 10.65
N GLN A 29 1.28 -4.47 11.38
CA GLN A 29 1.19 -4.58 12.83
C GLN A 29 2.39 -3.87 13.47
N THR A 30 2.12 -2.72 14.09
CA THR A 30 3.12 -1.95 14.85
C THR A 30 2.93 -2.15 16.35
N LYS A 31 3.73 -1.46 17.18
CA LYS A 31 3.54 -1.47 18.63
C LYS A 31 2.38 -0.59 19.10
N GLU A 32 1.95 0.37 18.27
CA GLU A 32 0.96 1.39 18.66
C GLU A 32 -0.39 1.19 17.96
N LYS A 33 -0.35 0.93 16.64
CA LYS A 33 -1.52 0.80 15.77
C LYS A 33 -1.37 -0.36 14.78
N ASN A 34 -2.48 -1.01 14.48
CA ASN A 34 -2.66 -1.91 13.37
C ASN A 34 -3.22 -1.13 12.16
N ILE A 35 -2.48 -1.15 11.07
CA ILE A 35 -2.72 -0.30 9.92
C ILE A 35 -3.05 -1.19 8.72
N LEU A 36 -4.11 -0.85 7.98
CA LEU A 36 -4.34 -1.42 6.67
C LEU A 36 -4.00 -0.37 5.59
N PHE A 37 -3.09 -0.71 4.69
CA PHE A 37 -2.76 0.13 3.54
C PHE A 37 -3.45 -0.43 2.30
N ASP A 38 -4.30 0.38 1.67
CA ASP A 38 -5.26 -0.01 0.63
C ASP A 38 -6.20 -1.16 1.04
N THR A 39 -7.17 -1.49 0.20
CA THR A 39 -8.30 -2.38 0.55
C THR A 39 -8.69 -3.36 -0.55
N GLY A 40 -7.93 -3.43 -1.66
CA GLY A 40 -8.37 -4.19 -2.83
C GLY A 40 -9.68 -3.64 -3.42
N TRP A 41 -10.27 -4.38 -4.37
CA TRP A 41 -11.58 -4.05 -4.92
C TRP A 41 -12.75 -4.74 -4.20
N ASP A 42 -12.54 -5.97 -3.73
CA ASP A 42 -13.57 -6.82 -3.11
C ASP A 42 -13.34 -6.91 -1.59
N GLY A 43 -14.21 -6.25 -0.83
CA GLY A 43 -14.14 -6.20 0.62
C GLY A 43 -14.41 -7.54 1.31
N ASP A 44 -15.22 -8.43 0.72
CA ASP A 44 -15.49 -9.75 1.30
C ASP A 44 -14.30 -10.69 1.08
N MET A 45 -13.67 -10.63 -0.10
CA MET A 45 -12.39 -11.31 -0.35
C MET A 45 -11.29 -10.81 0.59
N LEU A 46 -11.17 -9.49 0.79
CA LEU A 46 -10.21 -8.90 1.72
C LEU A 46 -10.40 -9.47 3.13
N VAL A 47 -11.62 -9.42 3.66
CA VAL A 47 -11.96 -9.92 5.00
C VAL A 47 -11.69 -11.42 5.12
N SER A 48 -12.07 -12.20 4.11
CA SER A 48 -11.83 -13.65 4.09
C SER A 48 -10.34 -13.99 4.10
N ASN A 49 -9.53 -13.32 3.27
CA ASN A 49 -8.08 -13.52 3.25
C ASN A 49 -7.43 -13.14 4.58
N MET A 50 -7.84 -12.02 5.20
CA MET A 50 -7.35 -11.63 6.52
C MET A 50 -7.62 -12.73 7.56
N GLN A 51 -8.86 -13.23 7.62
CA GLN A 51 -9.25 -14.28 8.56
C GLN A 51 -8.46 -15.58 8.35
N LEU A 52 -8.31 -16.03 7.10
CA LEU A 52 -7.50 -17.20 6.75
C LEU A 52 -6.02 -17.02 7.15
N LEU A 53 -5.50 -15.81 7.07
CA LEU A 53 -4.13 -15.47 7.49
C LEU A 53 -4.00 -15.29 9.02
N GLY A 54 -5.06 -15.55 9.79
CA GLY A 54 -5.08 -15.41 11.24
C GLY A 54 -5.15 -13.94 11.71
N LEU A 55 -5.63 -13.03 10.86
CA LEU A 55 -5.81 -11.62 11.16
C LEU A 55 -7.30 -11.32 11.35
N ASN A 56 -7.65 -10.56 12.38
CA ASN A 56 -9.02 -10.12 12.60
C ASN A 56 -9.22 -8.71 12.00
N PRO A 57 -10.14 -8.52 11.02
CA PRO A 57 -10.41 -7.19 10.46
C PRO A 57 -10.91 -6.15 11.47
N GLN A 58 -11.47 -6.58 12.62
CA GLN A 58 -11.85 -5.65 13.69
C GLN A 58 -10.66 -5.08 14.45
N ASP A 59 -9.48 -5.72 14.35
CA ASP A 59 -8.26 -5.23 14.99
C ASP A 59 -7.57 -4.12 14.18
N ILE A 60 -8.10 -3.76 13.01
CA ILE A 60 -7.61 -2.62 12.23
C ILE A 60 -7.96 -1.34 13.01
N ASP A 61 -6.96 -0.53 13.34
CA ASP A 61 -7.18 0.78 13.96
C ASP A 61 -7.40 1.86 12.91
N LEU A 62 -6.61 1.82 11.84
CA LEU A 62 -6.65 2.83 10.78
C LEU A 62 -6.42 2.26 9.39
N VAL A 63 -7.04 2.90 8.39
CA VAL A 63 -6.85 2.61 6.97
C VAL A 63 -6.18 3.79 6.29
N VAL A 64 -5.16 3.54 5.48
CA VAL A 64 -4.49 4.53 4.63
C VAL A 64 -4.71 4.14 3.18
N LEU A 65 -5.38 4.99 2.40
CA LEU A 65 -5.62 4.76 0.98
C LEU A 65 -4.56 5.47 0.15
N SER A 66 -3.89 4.77 -0.74
CA SER A 66 -2.85 5.33 -1.60
C SER A 66 -3.41 6.30 -2.63
N HIS A 67 -4.45 5.91 -3.37
CA HIS A 67 -5.14 6.70 -4.40
C HIS A 67 -6.58 6.19 -4.62
N SER A 68 -7.39 6.91 -5.41
CA SER A 68 -8.84 6.65 -5.53
C SER A 68 -9.22 5.72 -6.68
N HIS A 69 -8.39 4.73 -6.99
CA HIS A 69 -8.79 3.67 -7.92
C HIS A 69 -9.58 2.58 -7.21
N TRP A 70 -10.53 2.01 -7.95
CA TRP A 70 -11.51 1.05 -7.43
C TRP A 70 -10.85 -0.20 -6.82
N ASP A 71 -9.69 -0.59 -7.32
CA ASP A 71 -8.87 -1.72 -6.89
C ASP A 71 -7.96 -1.46 -5.68
N HIS A 72 -7.99 -0.24 -5.17
CA HIS A 72 -7.30 0.16 -3.94
C HIS A 72 -8.28 0.61 -2.85
N CYS A 73 -9.43 1.19 -3.20
CA CYS A 73 -10.41 1.68 -2.22
C CYS A 73 -11.74 0.90 -2.16
N GLY A 74 -11.91 -0.14 -2.99
CA GLY A 74 -13.19 -0.86 -3.13
C GLY A 74 -13.62 -1.60 -1.87
N GLY A 75 -12.67 -2.17 -1.12
CA GLY A 75 -12.95 -2.90 0.12
C GLY A 75 -13.34 -2.00 1.31
N LEU A 76 -13.09 -0.69 1.25
CA LEU A 76 -13.28 0.22 2.39
C LEU A 76 -14.72 0.23 2.93
N ALA A 77 -15.73 0.22 2.05
CA ALA A 77 -17.13 0.25 2.47
C ALA A 77 -17.49 -0.98 3.32
N ARG A 78 -16.88 -2.13 3.05
CA ARG A 78 -17.07 -3.36 3.85
C ARG A 78 -16.45 -3.21 5.23
N LEU A 79 -15.24 -2.65 5.32
CA LEU A 79 -14.54 -2.42 6.58
C LEU A 79 -15.26 -1.42 7.48
N LEU A 80 -15.74 -0.29 6.93
CA LEU A 80 -16.48 0.72 7.68
C LEU A 80 -17.82 0.20 8.24
N ARG A 81 -18.42 -0.82 7.61
CA ARG A 81 -19.60 -1.51 8.17
C ARG A 81 -19.23 -2.49 9.29
N LEU A 82 -18.03 -3.06 9.25
CA LEU A 82 -17.55 -4.02 10.25
C LEU A 82 -17.00 -3.34 11.50
N ASN A 83 -16.29 -2.22 11.31
CA ASN A 83 -15.64 -1.48 12.38
C ASN A 83 -15.92 0.02 12.21
N ASN A 84 -16.81 0.55 13.04
CA ASN A 84 -17.17 1.97 13.06
C ASN A 84 -16.17 2.86 13.82
N LYS A 85 -15.10 2.27 14.39
CA LYS A 85 -14.03 3.00 15.09
C LYS A 85 -12.85 3.35 14.19
N LEU A 86 -12.89 2.95 12.92
CA LEU A 86 -11.79 3.13 11.97
C LEU A 86 -11.45 4.60 11.76
N GLU A 87 -10.17 4.90 11.87
CA GLU A 87 -9.58 6.12 11.35
C GLU A 87 -9.26 5.92 9.86
N VAL A 88 -9.51 6.92 9.02
CA VAL A 88 -9.26 6.81 7.57
C VAL A 88 -8.45 7.99 7.07
N TYR A 89 -7.31 7.71 6.45
CA TYR A 89 -6.40 8.67 5.83
C TYR A 89 -6.52 8.58 4.31
N VAL A 90 -6.83 9.71 3.67
CA VAL A 90 -6.94 9.81 2.21
C VAL A 90 -6.19 11.03 1.67
N PRO A 91 -5.67 10.96 0.43
CA PRO A 91 -5.21 12.13 -0.33
C PRO A 91 -6.28 13.22 -0.36
N LYS A 92 -5.87 14.47 -0.12
CA LYS A 92 -6.73 15.67 -0.23
C LYS A 92 -7.41 15.79 -1.60
N SER A 93 -6.78 15.26 -2.64
CA SER A 93 -7.21 15.20 -4.05
C SER A 93 -8.35 14.22 -4.32
N PHE A 94 -8.72 13.35 -3.37
CA PHE A 94 -9.91 12.51 -3.52
C PHE A 94 -11.15 13.36 -3.79
N SER A 95 -12.08 12.80 -4.59
CA SER A 95 -13.31 13.49 -4.96
C SER A 95 -14.09 13.95 -3.72
N LYS A 96 -14.66 15.15 -3.78
CA LYS A 96 -15.43 15.73 -2.65
C LYS A 96 -16.56 14.80 -2.19
N TYR A 97 -17.21 14.11 -3.13
CA TYR A 97 -18.29 13.16 -2.84
C TYR A 97 -17.77 11.91 -2.12
N LEU A 98 -16.68 11.31 -2.59
CA LEU A 98 -16.10 10.13 -1.93
C LEU A 98 -15.65 10.47 -0.50
N LYS A 99 -14.95 11.60 -0.31
CA LYS A 99 -14.55 12.07 1.03
C LYS A 99 -15.75 12.26 1.95
N LYS A 100 -16.85 12.84 1.46
CA LYS A 100 -18.09 13.00 2.24
C LYS A 100 -18.68 11.67 2.67
N GLU A 101 -18.69 10.66 1.79
CA GLU A 101 -19.23 9.33 2.11
C GLU A 101 -18.36 8.55 3.10
N ILE A 102 -17.04 8.68 3.02
CA ILE A 102 -16.11 8.08 4.00
C ILE A 102 -16.29 8.76 5.36
N LYS A 103 -16.28 10.10 5.40
CA LYS A 103 -16.41 10.88 6.64
C LYS A 103 -17.71 10.60 7.42
N LYS A 104 -18.79 10.22 6.75
CA LYS A 104 -20.05 9.84 7.41
C LYS A 104 -19.97 8.53 8.21
N ARG A 105 -18.98 7.67 7.93
CA ARG A 105 -18.90 6.30 8.44
C ARG A 105 -17.62 6.01 9.22
N ALA A 106 -16.54 6.75 8.95
CA ALA A 106 -15.30 6.68 9.71
C ALA A 106 -15.44 7.40 11.07
N ASN A 107 -14.73 6.91 12.08
CA ASN A 107 -14.66 7.54 13.39
C ASN A 107 -13.86 8.84 13.33
N ILE A 108 -12.70 8.78 12.66
CA ILE A 108 -11.84 9.93 12.40
C ILE A 108 -11.44 9.91 10.93
N PHE A 109 -11.43 11.08 10.30
CA PHE A 109 -11.11 11.23 8.89
C PHE A 109 -10.01 12.28 8.70
N TYR A 110 -8.95 11.89 8.00
CA TYR A 110 -7.78 12.72 7.74
C TYR A 110 -7.58 12.92 6.24
N GLU A 111 -7.42 14.19 5.84
CA GLU A 111 -6.94 14.55 4.52
C GLU A 111 -5.44 14.81 4.58
N VAL A 112 -4.67 14.05 3.81
CA VAL A 112 -3.22 14.21 3.74
C VAL A 112 -2.83 15.02 2.51
N GLN A 113 -1.89 15.94 2.68
CA GLN A 113 -1.37 16.78 1.60
C GLN A 113 0.15 16.66 1.47
N GLY A 114 0.88 16.68 2.59
CA GLY A 114 2.34 16.57 2.62
C GLY A 114 2.83 15.44 3.52
N LEU A 115 4.15 15.28 3.59
CA LEU A 115 4.82 14.32 4.47
C LEU A 115 4.30 14.49 5.91
N THR A 116 3.64 13.46 6.42
CA THR A 116 2.93 13.52 7.71
C THR A 116 3.23 12.26 8.51
N LYS A 117 3.56 12.44 9.79
CA LYS A 117 3.63 11.33 10.75
C LYS A 117 2.21 10.87 11.11
N ILE A 118 1.93 9.58 10.95
CA ILE A 118 0.65 8.96 11.29
C ILE A 118 0.67 8.53 12.75
N CYS A 119 1.67 7.73 13.13
CA CYS A 119 1.91 7.27 14.49
C CYS A 119 3.42 7.03 14.71
N LEU A 120 3.84 6.47 15.84
CA LEU A 120 5.26 6.22 16.13
C LEU A 120 5.91 5.33 15.06
N GLY A 121 6.87 5.91 14.34
CA GLY A 121 7.63 5.21 13.30
C GLY A 121 6.88 5.04 11.98
N VAL A 122 5.66 5.53 11.83
CA VAL A 122 4.89 5.44 10.56
C VAL A 122 4.57 6.82 10.02
N PHE A 123 4.86 7.01 8.74
CA PHE A 123 4.66 8.25 8.01
C PHE A 123 3.96 7.96 6.69
N THR A 124 3.28 8.96 6.15
CA THR A 124 2.86 9.00 4.75
C THR A 124 3.70 10.03 4.02
N THR A 125 4.01 9.79 2.74
CA THR A 125 4.63 10.77 1.85
C THR A 125 3.80 12.04 1.67
N GLY A 126 2.51 12.00 1.99
CA GLY A 126 1.53 12.95 1.46
C GLY A 126 1.32 12.74 -0.03
N GLU A 127 0.66 13.71 -0.66
CA GLU A 127 0.35 13.62 -2.09
C GLU A 127 1.59 13.89 -2.94
N ILE A 128 1.90 12.93 -3.81
CA ILE A 128 2.88 13.09 -4.87
C ILE A 128 2.13 13.05 -6.19
N GLU A 129 2.36 14.06 -7.03
CA GLU A 129 1.73 14.15 -8.34
C GLU A 129 2.39 13.21 -9.35
N GLY A 130 1.53 12.46 -10.02
CA GLY A 130 1.82 11.50 -11.06
C GLY A 130 0.84 11.57 -12.20
N SER A 131 0.93 10.58 -13.08
CA SER A 131 0.01 10.48 -14.19
C SER A 131 -0.03 9.08 -14.77
N ILE A 132 -1.17 8.71 -15.33
CA ILE A 132 -1.30 7.54 -16.20
C ILE A 132 -1.62 8.03 -17.60
N THR A 133 -1.00 7.41 -18.59
CA THR A 133 -1.36 7.59 -19.98
C THR A 133 -2.24 6.43 -20.42
N THR A 134 -3.52 6.71 -20.71
CA THR A 134 -4.45 5.76 -21.32
C THR A 134 -4.73 6.22 -22.74
N ASP A 135 -4.41 5.38 -23.73
CA ASP A 135 -4.43 5.69 -25.15
C ASP A 135 -3.62 6.94 -25.50
N LYS A 136 -4.29 8.09 -25.68
CA LYS A 136 -3.71 9.40 -25.99
C LYS A 136 -3.99 10.45 -24.91
N THR A 137 -4.58 10.04 -23.79
CA THR A 137 -4.98 10.94 -22.71
C THR A 137 -4.08 10.73 -21.49
N LYS A 138 -3.54 11.84 -20.98
CA LYS A 138 -2.77 11.86 -19.74
C LYS A 138 -3.70 12.26 -18.60
N ILE A 139 -3.95 11.35 -17.69
CA ILE A 139 -4.77 11.57 -16.50
C ILE A 139 -3.82 11.84 -15.34
N LEU A 140 -3.95 13.01 -14.70
CA LEU A 140 -3.19 13.33 -13.50
C LEU A 140 -3.76 12.57 -12.32
N ILE A 141 -2.86 11.98 -11.53
CA ILE A 141 -3.21 11.23 -10.32
C ILE A 141 -2.28 11.69 -9.23
N LYS A 142 -2.85 12.01 -8.07
CA LYS A 142 -2.09 12.22 -6.85
C LYS A 142 -2.28 11.01 -5.97
N GLU A 143 -1.17 10.52 -5.45
CA GLU A 143 -1.15 9.34 -4.59
C GLU A 143 -0.23 9.56 -3.39
N GLN A 144 -0.40 8.73 -2.38
CA GLN A 144 0.49 8.66 -1.23
C GLN A 144 1.05 7.24 -1.05
N SER A 145 2.20 7.16 -0.39
CA SER A 145 2.85 5.90 0.01
C SER A 145 3.13 5.93 1.51
N LEU A 146 3.20 4.75 2.13
CA LEU A 146 3.63 4.64 3.52
C LEU A 146 5.15 4.53 3.61
N ILE A 147 5.70 5.12 4.67
CA ILE A 147 7.11 5.04 5.04
C ILE A 147 7.16 4.59 6.50
N ILE A 148 7.86 3.50 6.77
CA ILE A 148 7.87 2.89 8.10
C ILE A 148 9.32 2.72 8.59
N SER A 149 9.61 3.29 9.75
CA SER A 149 10.92 3.21 10.39
C SER A 149 11.14 1.83 11.01
N THR A 150 12.32 1.26 10.77
CA THR A 150 12.76 0.00 11.37
C THR A 150 14.22 0.13 11.80
N ILE A 151 14.71 -0.84 12.58
CA ILE A 151 16.13 -0.86 13.00
C ILE A 151 17.10 -1.02 11.82
N LYS A 152 16.63 -1.49 10.65
CA LYS A 152 17.46 -1.70 9.45
C LYS A 152 17.41 -0.52 8.47
N GLY A 153 16.63 0.52 8.77
CA GLY A 153 16.27 1.60 7.85
C GLY A 153 14.77 1.62 7.54
N PHE A 154 14.38 2.43 6.57
CA PHE A 154 12.96 2.64 6.25
C PHE A 154 12.42 1.61 5.27
N VAL A 155 11.18 1.17 5.50
CA VAL A 155 10.38 0.37 4.56
C VAL A 155 9.40 1.30 3.88
N VAL A 156 9.39 1.33 2.55
CA VAL A 156 8.44 2.10 1.74
C VAL A 156 7.41 1.15 1.14
N ILE A 157 6.13 1.47 1.30
CA ILE A 157 5.01 0.71 0.76
C ILE A 157 4.22 1.58 -0.21
N THR A 158 4.10 1.14 -1.46
CA THR A 158 3.38 1.84 -2.54
C THR A 158 2.08 1.13 -2.90
N GLY A 159 1.08 1.90 -3.35
CA GLY A 159 -0.14 1.34 -3.96
C GLY A 159 0.15 0.92 -5.40
N CYS A 160 0.13 1.90 -6.31
CA CYS A 160 0.50 1.69 -7.71
C CYS A 160 1.80 2.39 -8.13
N ALA A 161 2.21 3.47 -7.47
CA ALA A 161 3.36 4.30 -7.87
C ALA A 161 3.17 5.07 -9.19
N HIS A 162 1.97 5.56 -9.48
CA HIS A 162 1.66 6.44 -10.63
C HIS A 162 2.49 7.74 -10.67
N SER A 163 3.00 8.16 -9.52
CA SER A 163 3.88 9.32 -9.35
C SER A 163 5.34 9.05 -9.71
N GLY A 164 5.69 7.78 -9.90
CA GLY A 164 7.06 7.33 -10.12
C GLY A 164 7.76 6.99 -8.83
N ILE A 165 8.43 5.83 -8.81
CA ILE A 165 9.22 5.35 -7.68
C ILE A 165 10.30 6.36 -7.28
N ASN A 166 10.91 7.06 -8.24
CA ASN A 166 11.89 8.10 -7.97
C ASN A 166 11.37 9.20 -7.01
N LYS A 167 10.18 9.74 -7.24
CA LYS A 167 9.59 10.79 -6.39
C LYS A 167 9.22 10.26 -5.01
N ILE A 168 8.70 9.03 -4.96
CA ILE A 168 8.35 8.36 -3.70
C ILE A 168 9.60 8.13 -2.85
N LEU A 169 10.65 7.54 -3.43
CA LEU A 169 11.93 7.31 -2.74
C LEU A 169 12.58 8.64 -2.32
N ASN A 170 12.51 9.68 -3.16
CA ASN A 170 13.00 11.02 -2.79
C ASN A 170 12.25 11.62 -1.60
N SER A 171 10.95 11.34 -1.45
CA SER A 171 10.19 11.76 -0.26
C SER A 171 10.64 10.97 0.97
N ALA A 172 10.79 9.64 0.86
CA ALA A 172 11.21 8.77 1.95
C ALA A 172 12.66 9.03 2.41
N ASN A 173 13.58 9.30 1.50
CA ASN A 173 14.99 9.61 1.79
C ASN A 173 15.17 10.90 2.62
N LYS A 174 14.16 11.76 2.70
CA LYS A 174 14.17 12.91 3.64
C LYS A 174 14.12 12.48 5.11
N LEU A 175 13.64 11.26 5.38
CA LEU A 175 13.55 10.69 6.73
C LEU A 175 14.75 9.80 7.06
N GLY A 176 15.35 9.15 6.06
CA GLY A 176 16.57 8.35 6.19
C GLY A 176 16.69 7.27 5.12
N GLU A 177 17.68 6.39 5.27
CA GLU A 177 17.99 5.37 4.26
C GLU A 177 16.88 4.34 4.11
N ILE A 178 16.62 3.96 2.86
CA ILE A 178 15.56 3.03 2.49
C ILE A 178 16.13 1.61 2.47
N HIS A 179 15.64 0.79 3.38
CA HIS A 179 15.98 -0.63 3.48
C HIS A 179 15.17 -1.48 2.52
N ALA A 180 13.85 -1.23 2.43
CA ALA A 180 12.95 -2.04 1.63
C ALA A 180 11.92 -1.23 0.86
N LEU A 181 11.51 -1.75 -0.30
CA LEU A 181 10.45 -1.21 -1.14
C LEU A 181 9.48 -2.33 -1.53
N LEU A 182 8.20 -2.16 -1.20
CA LEU A 182 7.15 -3.15 -1.41
C LEU A 182 5.91 -2.50 -2.03
N GLY A 183 5.22 -3.19 -2.94
CA GLY A 183 3.97 -2.70 -3.53
C GLY A 183 3.94 -2.70 -5.04
N GLY A 184 2.96 -2.02 -5.63
CA GLY A 184 2.87 -1.81 -7.06
C GLY A 184 3.85 -0.73 -7.53
N PHE A 185 4.61 -1.02 -8.60
CA PHE A 185 5.55 -0.11 -9.24
C PHE A 185 5.09 0.32 -10.65
N HIS A 186 3.85 -0.01 -11.03
CA HIS A 186 3.26 0.29 -12.34
C HIS A 186 4.19 -0.05 -13.52
N ASP A 187 4.54 0.93 -14.34
CA ASP A 187 5.39 0.83 -15.54
C ASP A 187 6.86 1.20 -15.28
N PHE A 188 7.30 1.24 -14.02
CA PHE A 188 8.67 1.54 -13.62
C PHE A 188 9.74 0.79 -14.44
N ASP A 189 10.70 1.55 -14.95
CA ASP A 189 11.82 1.08 -15.75
C ASP A 189 13.19 1.70 -15.37
N GLU A 190 13.23 2.63 -14.40
CA GLU A 190 14.46 3.24 -13.86
C GLU A 190 15.21 2.33 -12.87
N TYR A 191 15.52 1.10 -13.27
CA TYR A 191 16.03 0.03 -12.37
C TYR A 191 17.26 0.42 -11.53
N ASN A 192 18.07 1.39 -11.97
CA ASN A 192 19.22 1.89 -11.21
C ASN A 192 18.84 2.37 -9.80
N LEU A 193 17.62 2.89 -9.61
CA LEU A 193 17.13 3.35 -8.31
C LEU A 193 16.96 2.22 -7.29
N LEU A 194 16.88 0.97 -7.75
CA LEU A 194 16.70 -0.21 -6.89
C LEU A 194 18.03 -0.79 -6.38
N LYS A 195 19.18 -0.36 -6.93
CA LYS A 195 20.50 -0.98 -6.64
C LYS A 195 20.89 -0.97 -5.16
N ASN A 196 20.51 0.06 -4.44
CA ASN A 196 20.88 0.24 -3.03
C ASN A 196 19.77 -0.22 -2.06
N ILE A 197 18.66 -0.75 -2.58
CA ILE A 197 17.55 -1.26 -1.76
C ILE A 197 17.86 -2.72 -1.41
N SER A 198 17.85 -3.03 -0.12
CA SER A 198 18.20 -4.37 0.39
C SER A 198 17.09 -5.40 0.14
N LEU A 199 15.83 -4.96 0.13
CA LEU A 199 14.67 -5.82 -0.12
C LEU A 199 13.66 -5.16 -1.05
N ILE A 200 13.33 -5.82 -2.15
CA ILE A 200 12.39 -5.35 -3.17
C ILE A 200 11.30 -6.40 -3.33
N VAL A 201 10.04 -5.98 -3.20
CA VAL A 201 8.88 -6.87 -3.29
C VAL A 201 7.87 -6.26 -4.26
N PRO A 202 8.05 -6.46 -5.58
CA PRO A 202 7.17 -5.90 -6.59
C PRO A 202 5.87 -6.70 -6.67
N THR A 203 4.73 -6.03 -6.49
CA THR A 203 3.41 -6.66 -6.43
C THR A 203 2.42 -5.99 -7.40
N HIS A 204 1.16 -6.44 -7.37
CA HIS A 204 0.03 -5.81 -8.05
C HIS A 204 0.31 -5.44 -9.52
N CYS A 205 0.19 -4.15 -9.88
CA CYS A 205 0.24 -3.59 -11.23
C CYS A 205 1.64 -3.55 -11.86
N THR A 206 2.68 -3.97 -11.14
CA THR A 206 4.06 -3.91 -11.63
C THR A 206 4.19 -4.71 -12.93
N LYS A 207 4.43 -4.03 -14.07
CA LYS A 207 4.54 -4.65 -15.39
C LYS A 207 5.81 -5.48 -15.52
N ASN A 208 6.92 -4.96 -14.99
CA ASN A 208 8.27 -5.51 -15.20
C ASN A 208 8.73 -6.48 -14.10
N LYS A 209 7.81 -7.16 -13.35
CA LYS A 209 8.17 -8.03 -12.21
C LYS A 209 9.29 -9.03 -12.53
N LYS A 210 9.14 -9.79 -13.62
CA LYS A 210 10.14 -10.81 -14.04
C LYS A 210 11.51 -10.18 -14.30
N LYS A 211 11.54 -9.00 -14.92
CA LYS A 211 12.78 -8.28 -15.23
C LYS A 211 13.44 -7.75 -13.96
N ILE A 212 12.67 -7.21 -13.01
CA ILE A 212 13.19 -6.75 -11.71
C ILE A 212 13.79 -7.93 -10.94
N LEU A 213 13.08 -9.06 -10.87
CA LEU A 213 13.60 -10.28 -10.23
C LEU A 213 14.90 -10.77 -10.87
N ALA A 214 15.00 -10.76 -12.21
CA ALA A 214 16.20 -11.17 -12.93
C ALA A 214 17.38 -10.21 -12.73
N LEU A 215 17.13 -8.90 -12.61
CA LEU A 215 18.18 -7.90 -12.38
C LEU A 215 18.68 -7.86 -10.93
N PHE A 216 17.83 -8.22 -9.97
CA PHE A 216 18.12 -8.14 -8.53
C PHE A 216 17.87 -9.47 -7.79
N PRO A 217 18.46 -10.60 -8.22
CA PRO A 217 18.11 -11.93 -7.69
C PRO A 217 18.45 -12.13 -6.21
N LYS A 218 19.33 -11.30 -5.64
CA LYS A 218 19.70 -11.34 -4.21
C LYS A 218 18.80 -10.50 -3.31
N ASN A 219 18.17 -9.47 -3.87
CA ASN A 219 17.47 -8.44 -3.10
C ASN A 219 15.96 -8.40 -3.45
N CYS A 220 15.53 -9.03 -4.53
CA CYS A 220 14.15 -9.03 -4.98
C CYS A 220 13.50 -10.40 -4.76
N VAL A 221 12.31 -10.40 -4.17
CA VAL A 221 11.51 -11.61 -3.92
C VAL A 221 10.10 -11.46 -4.48
N GLU A 222 9.43 -12.57 -4.77
CA GLU A 222 8.03 -12.53 -5.18
C GLU A 222 7.13 -12.16 -4.01
N GLY A 223 6.23 -11.20 -4.25
CA GLY A 223 5.16 -10.85 -3.31
C GLY A 223 3.79 -11.26 -3.83
N GLY A 224 2.84 -11.35 -2.90
CA GLY A 224 1.45 -11.69 -3.16
C GLY A 224 0.71 -11.98 -1.85
N VAL A 225 -0.55 -12.38 -1.93
CA VAL A 225 -1.37 -12.74 -0.77
C VAL A 225 -0.63 -13.79 0.07
N GLY A 226 -0.49 -13.51 1.37
CA GLY A 226 0.17 -14.33 2.35
C GLY A 226 1.69 -14.11 2.48
N TYR A 227 2.29 -13.25 1.65
CA TYR A 227 3.67 -12.79 1.89
C TYR A 227 3.76 -12.06 3.24
N GLN A 228 4.81 -12.35 4.01
CA GLN A 228 5.05 -11.75 5.32
C GLN A 228 6.47 -11.22 5.42
N LEU A 229 6.60 -9.98 5.92
CA LEU A 229 7.86 -9.36 6.25
C LEU A 229 7.89 -9.02 7.74
N SER A 230 8.89 -9.54 8.44
CA SER A 230 9.19 -9.21 9.84
C SER A 230 10.42 -8.32 9.91
N VAL A 231 10.25 -7.15 10.49
CA VAL A 231 11.25 -6.06 10.58
C VAL A 231 11.21 -5.38 11.95
#